data_AF-A0A933FLI7-F1
#
_entry.id   AF-A0A933FLI7-F1
#
_cell.length_a   1.000
_cell.length_b   1.000
_cell.length_c   1.000
_cell.angle_alpha   90.00
_cell.angle_beta   90.00
_cell.angle_gamma   90.00
#
_symmetry.space_group_name_H-M   'P 1'
#
loop_
_entity.id
_entity.type
_entity.pdbx_description
1 polymer ?
#
loop_
_entity_poly.entity_id
_entity_poly.type
_entity_poly.pdbx_seq_one_letter_code
_entity_poly.pdbx_strand_id
1 'polypeptide(L)' 'MPTVCCEQLDAALDRAAVVKTAANRIDDGRIINEIYTEFFVRGGPEGRYDYLGINYCPFCGRAISLGLWAAEKKK' A
#
# COMPACT_ATOMS: atom_id res chain seq x y z
N MET A 1 -10.44 13.43 -10.84
CA MET A 1 -10.90 12.45 -9.85
C MET A 1 -9.70 12.04 -9.02
N PRO A 2 -9.75 12.10 -7.69
CA PRO A 2 -8.63 11.61 -6.89
C PRO A 2 -8.38 10.14 -7.24
N THR A 3 -7.13 9.81 -7.57
CA THR A 3 -6.65 8.46 -7.92
C THR A 3 -6.61 7.51 -6.71
N VAL A 4 -7.07 7.99 -5.56
CA VAL A 4 -7.02 7.35 -4.24
C VAL A 4 -8.35 7.56 -3.51
N CYS A 5 -8.62 6.71 -2.52
CA CYS A 5 -9.94 6.60 -1.90
C CYS A 5 -10.30 7.71 -0.89
N CYS A 6 -9.32 8.48 -0.38
CA CYS A 6 -9.53 9.60 0.55
C CYS A 6 -8.28 10.52 0.61
N GLU A 7 -8.45 11.74 1.13
CA GLU A 7 -7.39 12.75 1.25
C GLU A 7 -6.24 12.31 2.17
N GLN A 8 -6.53 11.59 3.25
CA GLN A 8 -5.49 11.09 4.16
C GLN A 8 -4.56 10.08 3.47
N LEU A 9 -5.09 9.25 2.56
CA LEU A 9 -4.27 8.31 1.80
C LEU A 9 -3.41 9.05 0.77
N ASP A 10 -3.97 10.05 0.10
CA ASP A 10 -3.24 10.93 -0.82
C ASP A 10 -2.04 11.57 -0.11
N ALA A 11 -2.32 12.20 1.03
CA ALA A 11 -1.30 12.86 1.83
C ALA A 11 -0.29 11.89 2.47
N ALA A 12 -0.61 10.60 2.60
CA ALA A 12 0.33 9.57 3.05
C ALA A 12 1.24 9.08 1.91
N LEU A 13 0.74 9.03 0.67
CA LEU A 13 1.54 8.76 -0.52
C LEU A 13 2.52 9.90 -0.79
N ASP A 14 2.05 11.15 -0.70
CA ASP A 14 2.89 12.34 -0.89
C ASP A 14 4.07 12.39 0.08
N ARG A 15 3.86 11.93 1.32
CA ARG A 15 4.91 11.86 2.35
C ARG A 15 5.70 10.55 2.31
N ALA A 16 5.39 9.65 1.37
CA ALA A 16 5.95 8.32 1.28
C ALA A 16 5.88 7.52 2.60
N ALA A 17 4.82 7.77 3.39
CA ALA A 17 4.41 6.96 4.53
C ALA A 17 3.63 5.72 4.07
N VAL A 18 2.91 5.85 2.96
CA VAL A 18 2.42 4.74 2.14
C VAL A 18 3.14 4.82 0.80
N VAL A 19 3.48 3.68 0.22
CA VAL A 19 4.00 3.61 -1.15
C VAL A 19 3.13 2.71 -2.00
N LYS A 20 2.96 3.10 -3.27
CA LYS A 20 2.30 2.29 -4.29
C LYS A 20 3.34 1.74 -5.26
N THR A 21 3.72 0.47 -5.12
CA THR A 21 4.73 -0.18 -5.97
C THR A 21 4.50 -1.69 -6.04
N ALA A 22 5.10 -2.35 -7.03
CA ALA A 22 5.11 -3.81 -7.07
C ALA A 22 6.10 -4.37 -6.04
N ALA A 23 5.75 -5.46 -5.37
CA ALA A 23 6.59 -6.08 -4.33
C ALA A 23 8.04 -6.35 -4.79
N ASN A 24 8.22 -6.78 -6.04
CA ASN A 24 9.53 -7.06 -6.63
C ASN A 24 10.36 -5.80 -6.98
N ARG A 25 9.82 -4.59 -6.75
CA ARG A 25 10.51 -3.31 -6.93
C ARG A 25 10.90 -2.66 -5.60
N ILE A 26 10.67 -3.33 -4.47
CA ILE A 26 11.15 -2.88 -3.16
C ILE A 26 12.59 -3.36 -3.02
N ASP A 27 13.54 -2.42 -2.98
CA ASP A 27 14.99 -2.67 -2.94
C ASP A 27 15.70 -2.09 -1.70
N ASP A 28 15.02 -1.22 -0.95
CA ASP A 28 15.55 -0.47 0.20
C ASP A 28 14.99 -0.94 1.56
N GLY A 29 14.42 -2.15 1.60
CA GLY A 29 13.81 -2.70 2.80
C GLY A 29 13.31 -4.13 2.64
N ARG A 30 12.44 -4.54 3.56
CA ARG A 30 11.82 -5.88 3.56
C ARG A 30 10.31 -5.79 3.70
N ILE A 31 9.62 -6.70 3.02
CA ILE A 31 8.18 -6.88 3.19
C ILE A 31 7.96 -7.78 4.42
N ILE A 32 7.11 -7.34 5.34
CA ILE A 32 6.94 -8.01 6.64
C ILE A 32 5.67 -8.86 6.76
N ASN A 33 4.88 -8.98 5.68
CA ASN A 33 3.71 -9.85 5.62
C ASN A 33 3.49 -10.44 4.21
N GLU A 34 2.67 -11.48 4.12
CA GLU A 34 2.42 -12.21 2.87
C GLU A 34 1.19 -11.68 2.11
N ILE A 35 0.90 -10.38 2.22
CA ILE A 35 -0.24 -9.77 1.53
C ILE A 35 0.13 -9.44 0.09
N TYR A 36 -0.58 -10.04 -0.87
CA TYR A 36 -0.45 -9.70 -2.28
C TYR A 36 -1.16 -8.37 -2.58
N THR A 37 -0.37 -7.31 -2.77
CA THR A 37 -0.86 -5.94 -2.97
C THR A 37 0.19 -5.09 -3.68
N GLU A 38 -0.24 -3.97 -4.22
CA GLU A 38 0.62 -2.88 -4.67
C GLU A 38 0.73 -1.72 -3.67
N PHE A 39 0.13 -1.81 -2.48
CA PHE A 39 0.17 -0.76 -1.45
C PHE A 39 0.86 -1.23 -0.17
N PHE A 40 1.84 -0.46 0.29
CA PHE A 40 2.62 -0.78 1.50
C PHE A 40 2.71 0.43 2.42
N VAL A 41 2.50 0.22 3.72
CA VAL A 41 2.91 1.19 4.75
C VAL A 41 4.41 1.02 4.96
N ARG A 42 5.15 2.12 4.83
CA ARG A 42 6.61 2.14 5.00
C ARG A 42 6.96 2.74 6.37
N GLY A 43 7.77 2.03 7.14
CA GLY A 43 8.26 2.50 8.44
C GLY A 43 9.69 2.05 8.72
N GLY A 44 10.32 2.64 9.73
CA GLY A 44 11.70 2.34 10.12
C GLY A 44 12.72 3.38 9.63
N PRO A 45 14.00 3.20 10.00
CA PRO A 45 15.06 4.12 9.61
C PRO A 45 15.41 3.98 8.12
N GLU A 46 15.95 5.05 7.54
CA GLU A 46 16.36 5.10 6.14
C GLU A 46 17.32 3.96 5.77
N GLY A 47 17.05 3.29 4.64
CA GLY A 47 17.82 2.14 4.15
C GLY A 47 17.58 0.83 4.90
N ARG A 48 16.65 0.80 5.86
CA ARG A 48 16.21 -0.43 6.56
C ARG A 48 14.70 -0.39 6.80
N TYR A 49 13.95 -0.06 5.76
CA TYR A 49 12.51 0.07 5.89
C TYR A 49 11.83 -1.30 6.05
N ASP A 50 10.80 -1.30 6.88
CA ASP A 50 9.79 -2.36 6.93
C ASP A 50 8.58 -1.91 6.10
N TYR A 51 8.17 -2.78 5.19
CA TYR A 51 7.02 -2.58 4.30
C TYR A 51 5.89 -3.53 4.70
N LEU A 52 4.81 -2.97 5.25
CA LEU A 52 3.60 -3.72 5.60
C LEU A 52 2.60 -3.61 4.45
N GLY A 53 2.38 -4.70 3.72
CA GLY A 53 1.38 -4.74 2.66
C GLY A 53 -0.04 -4.56 3.21
N ILE A 54 -0.86 -3.75 2.53
CA ILE A 54 -2.26 -3.49 2.89
C ILE A 54 -3.20 -3.65 1.68
N ASN A 55 -4.40 -4.18 1.92
CA ASN A 55 -5.48 -4.28 0.90
C ASN A 55 -6.57 -3.22 1.07
N TYR A 56 -6.69 -2.66 2.27
CA TYR A 56 -7.69 -1.66 2.63
C TYR A 56 -6.98 -0.40 3.10
N CYS A 57 -7.59 0.76 2.80
CA CYS A 57 -7.10 2.04 3.28
C CYS A 57 -7.22 2.11 4.82
N PRO A 58 -6.13 2.39 5.55
CA PRO A 58 -6.15 2.46 7.01
C PRO A 58 -6.94 3.68 7.54
N PHE A 59 -7.30 4.62 6.66
CA PHE A 59 -7.98 5.87 7.03
C PHE A 59 -9.49 5.83 6.81
N CYS A 60 -9.97 5.20 5.73
CA CYS A 60 -11.40 5.17 5.39
C CYS A 60 -11.97 3.76 5.16
N GLY A 61 -11.15 2.70 5.28
CA GLY A 61 -11.58 1.31 5.19
C GLY A 61 -11.92 0.80 3.78
N ARG A 62 -11.85 1.65 2.74
CA ARG A 62 -12.13 1.22 1.35
C ARG A 62 -11.03 0.28 0.84
N ALA A 63 -11.43 -0.69 0.02
CA ALA A 63 -10.51 -1.52 -0.76
C ALA A 63 -9.65 -0.64 -1.68
N ILE A 64 -8.34 -0.90 -1.71
CA ILE A 64 -7.38 -0.14 -2.53
C ILE A 64 -6.50 -1.01 -3.42
N SER A 65 -6.32 -2.30 -3.11
CA SER A 65 -5.46 -3.16 -3.92
C SER A 65 -6.18 -3.71 -5.17
N LEU A 66 -5.45 -3.77 -6.28
CA LEU A 66 -5.91 -4.37 -7.53
C LEU A 66 -6.22 -5.86 -7.36
N GLY A 67 -5.48 -6.56 -6.49
CA GLY A 67 -5.72 -7.96 -6.14
C GLY A 67 -7.10 -8.17 -5.53
N LEU A 68 -7.53 -7.28 -4.62
CA LEU A 68 -8.85 -7.36 -3.99
C LEU A 68 -9.95 -6.97 -4.98
N TRP A 69 -9.77 -5.91 -5.77
CA TRP A 69 -10.73 -5.53 -6.81
C TRP A 69 -10.97 -6.63 -7.85
N ALA A 70 -9.90 -7.31 -8.28
CA ALA A 70 -9.98 -8.44 -9.21
C ALA A 70 -10.67 -9.67 -8.58
N ALA A 71 -10.51 -9.89 -7.28
CA ALA A 71 -11.19 -10.96 -6.55
C ALA A 71 -12.68 -10.65 -6.32
N GLU A 72 -13.04 -9.40 -6.01
CA GLU A 72 -14.43 -8.96 -5.82
C GLU A 72 -15.25 -9.03 -7.10
N LYS A 73 -14.66 -8.75 -8.27
CA LYS A 73 -15.35 -8.87 -9.58
C LYS A 73 -15.62 -10.30 -10.04
N LYS A 74 -14.98 -11.31 -9.44
CA LYS A 74 -15.18 -12.72 -9.78
C LYS A 74 -16.30 -13.38 -8.94
N LYS A 75 -16.84 -12.69 -7.95
CA LYS A 75 -18.06 -13.07 -7.23
C LYS A 75 -19.28 -12.47 -7.92
#